data_AF-A0A957C0G5-F1
#
_entry.id   AF-A0A957C0G5-F1
#
_cell.length_a   1.000
_cell.length_b   1.000
_cell.length_c   1.000
_cell.angle_alpha   90.00
_cell.angle_beta   90.00
_cell.angle_gamma   90.00
#
_symmetry.space_group_name_H-M   'P 1'
#
loop_
_entity.id
_entity.type
_entity.pdbx_description
1 polymer ?
#
loop_
_entity_poly.entity_id
_entity_poly.type
_entity_poly.pdbx_seq_one_letter_code
_entity_poly.pdbx_strand_id
1 'polypeptide(L)' 'MNILAIGAHGDDIEVQCGGTLAKAAARGDNTFMCVVTDGRGRPRGNPDEIAAVRHKESQASADVIGAELFWLGIP' A
#
# COMPACT_ATOMS: atom_id res chain seq x y z
N MET A 1 -8.48 -5.98 -16.90
CA MET A 1 -8.18 -7.08 -15.95
C MET A 1 -8.27 -6.54 -14.53
N ASN A 2 -8.40 -7.42 -13.53
CA ASN A 2 -8.32 -7.04 -12.12
C ASN A 2 -6.97 -7.54 -11.58
N ILE A 3 -6.14 -6.66 -11.03
CA ILE A 3 -4.80 -6.98 -10.54
C ILE A 3 -4.67 -6.52 -9.10
N LEU A 4 -4.42 -7.47 -8.19
CA LEU A 4 -4.16 -7.21 -6.78
C LEU A 4 -2.69 -7.43 -6.46
N ALA A 5 -2.00 -6.38 -6.01
CA ALA A 5 -0.68 -6.48 -5.40
C ALA A 5 -0.82 -6.64 -3.88
N ILE A 6 -0.10 -7.58 -3.28
CA ILE A 6 -0.14 -7.83 -1.83
C ILE A 6 1.26 -7.61 -1.27
N GLY A 7 1.38 -6.67 -0.34
CA GLY A 7 2.60 -6.37 0.41
C GLY A 7 2.41 -6.61 1.90
N ALA A 8 3.47 -7.01 2.59
CA ALA A 8 3.40 -7.17 4.04
C ALA A 8 3.31 -5.79 4.73
N HIS A 9 4.09 -4.83 4.25
CA HIS A 9 4.17 -3.47 4.78
C HIS A 9 3.83 -2.43 3.70
N GLY A 10 3.53 -1.20 4.15
CA GLY A 10 3.06 -0.10 3.31
C GLY A 10 4.06 0.47 2.29
N ASP A 11 5.23 -0.15 2.11
CA ASP A 11 6.27 0.21 1.14
C ASP A 11 6.64 -0.95 0.18
N ASP A 12 6.20 -2.18 0.46
CA ASP A 12 6.63 -3.37 -0.28
C ASP A 12 6.17 -3.29 -1.74
N ILE A 13 4.93 -2.83 -1.97
CA ILE A 13 4.33 -2.76 -3.31
C ILE A 13 5.07 -1.72 -4.14
N GLU A 14 5.33 -0.55 -3.57
CA GLU A 14 6.00 0.58 -4.19
C GLU A 14 7.41 0.20 -4.65
N VAL A 15 8.18 -0.41 -3.74
CA VAL A 15 9.58 -0.78 -3.99
C VAL A 15 9.70 -1.94 -4.97
N GLN A 16 8.83 -2.94 -4.86
CA GLN A 16 9.01 -4.21 -5.58
C GLN A 16 8.27 -4.24 -6.92
N CYS A 17 7.10 -3.61 -7.02
CA CYS A 17 6.26 -3.73 -8.22
C CYS A 17 5.45 -2.47 -8.59
N GLY A 18 5.67 -1.32 -7.95
CA GLY A 18 4.88 -0.11 -8.15
C GLY A 18 4.86 0.35 -9.61
N GLY A 19 6.01 0.32 -10.30
CA GLY A 19 6.09 0.64 -11.73
C GLY A 19 5.32 -0.33 -12.63
N THR A 20 5.21 -1.60 -12.25
CA THR A 20 4.41 -2.59 -12.98
C THR A 20 2.92 -2.33 -12.77
N LEU A 21 2.51 -2.04 -11.53
CA LEU A 21 1.13 -1.72 -11.20
C LEU A 21 0.68 -0.43 -11.89
N ALA A 22 1.52 0.61 -11.90
CA ALA A 22 1.28 1.85 -12.62
C ALA A 22 1.09 1.63 -14.13
N LYS A 23 1.90 0.79 -14.76
CA LYS A 23 1.73 0.42 -16.19
C LYS A 23 0.42 -0.30 -16.46
N ALA A 24 -0.05 -1.12 -15.52
CA ALA A 24 -1.34 -1.79 -15.65
C ALA A 24 -2.50 -0.80 -15.52
N ALA A 25 -2.44 0.09 -14.52
CA ALA A 25 -3.43 1.17 -14.37
C ALA A 25 -3.50 2.06 -15.62
N ALA A 26 -2.35 2.48 -16.17
CA ALA A 26 -2.28 3.29 -17.39
C ALA A 26 -2.83 2.57 -18.65
N ARG A 27 -2.84 1.23 -18.66
CA ARG A 27 -3.47 0.43 -19.71
C ARG A 27 -5.00 0.37 -19.56
N GLY A 28 -5.56 0.82 -18.44
CA GLY A 28 -6.98 0.77 -18.11
C GLY A 28 -7.39 -0.49 -17.34
N ASP A 29 -6.44 -1.19 -16.71
CA ASP A 29 -6.79 -2.28 -15.79
C ASP A 29 -7.21 -1.74 -14.42
N ASN A 30 -8.10 -2.48 -13.74
CA ASN A 30 -8.43 -2.20 -12.35
C ASN A 30 -7.28 -2.72 -11.47
N THR A 31 -6.69 -1.82 -10.71
CA THR A 31 -5.54 -2.11 -9.86
C THR A 31 -5.91 -1.94 -8.39
N PHE A 32 -5.41 -2.85 -7.57
CA PHE A 32 -5.68 -2.90 -6.15
C PHE A 32 -4.37 -3.12 -5.40
N MET A 33 -4.24 -2.50 -4.23
CA MET A 33 -3.12 -2.65 -3.32
C MET A 33 -3.64 -3.20 -2.00
N CYS A 34 -3.10 -4.32 -1.52
CA CYS A 34 -3.41 -4.86 -0.20
C CYS A 34 -2.17 -4.81 0.69
N VAL A 35 -2.29 -4.09 1.80
CA VAL A 35 -1.25 -3.99 2.81
C VAL A 35 -1.70 -4.77 4.03
N VAL A 36 -0.94 -5.81 4.38
CA VAL A 36 -1.37 -6.79 5.38
C VAL A 36 -1.16 -6.27 6.79
N THR A 37 0.03 -5.74 7.09
CA THR A 37 0.38 -5.24 8.42
C THR A 37 0.26 -3.74 8.48
N ASP A 38 0.01 -3.19 9.67
CA ASP A 38 0.05 -1.74 9.83
C ASP A 38 1.46 -1.14 9.87
N GLY A 39 2.48 -2.01 9.83
CA GLY A 39 3.87 -1.62 9.81
C GLY A 39 4.30 -0.84 11.05
N ARG A 40 3.58 -0.98 12.19
CA ARG A 40 3.86 -0.28 13.44
C ARG A 40 5.23 -0.59 14.03
N GLY A 41 5.84 -1.72 13.67
CA GLY A 41 7.24 -2.07 14.00
C GLY A 41 7.62 -1.89 15.48
N ARG A 42 8.93 -1.72 15.76
CA ARG A 42 9.44 -1.23 17.06
C ARG A 42 10.06 0.16 16.89
N PRO A 43 9.26 1.22 16.79
CA PRO A 43 9.80 2.51 16.44
C PRO A 43 10.26 3.27 17.67
N ARG A 44 11.08 4.30 17.44
CA ARG A 44 11.22 5.40 18.38
C ARG A 44 9.95 6.26 18.28
N GLY A 45 8.90 5.94 19.03
CA GLY A 45 7.63 6.67 18.99
C GLY A 45 6.44 5.83 19.42
N ASN A 46 5.24 6.42 19.38
CA ASN A 46 4.00 5.72 19.64
C ASN A 46 3.64 4.81 18.45
N PRO A 47 3.52 3.47 18.64
CA PRO A 47 3.21 2.54 17.56
C PRO A 47 1.91 2.87 16.81
N ASP A 48 0.88 3.36 17.50
CA ASP A 48 -0.41 3.66 16.88
C ASP A 48 -0.34 4.92 16.02
N GLU A 49 0.45 5.92 16.43
CA GLU A 49 0.72 7.10 15.59
C GLU A 49 1.45 6.70 14.31
N ILE A 50 2.35 5.72 14.41
CA ILE A 50 3.14 5.26 13.27
C ILE A 50 2.28 4.42 12.33
N ALA A 51 1.46 3.51 12.84
CA ALA A 51 0.44 2.83 12.04
C ALA A 51 -0.46 3.84 11.30
N ALA A 52 -0.90 4.91 11.97
CA ALA A 52 -1.74 5.94 11.38
C ALA A 52 -1.01 6.75 10.28
N VAL A 53 0.28 7.04 10.46
CA VAL A 53 1.11 7.68 9.41
C VAL A 53 1.27 6.74 8.22
N ARG A 54 1.64 5.48 8.46
CA ARG A 54 1.85 4.49 7.39
C ARG A 54 0.57 4.21 6.59
N HIS A 55 -0.59 4.17 7.26
CA HIS A 55 -1.86 4.04 6.55
C HIS A 55 -2.10 5.21 5.60
N LYS A 56 -1.85 6.46 6.04
CA LYS A 56 -1.97 7.64 5.17
C LYS A 56 -0.99 7.61 4.02
N GLU A 57 0.24 7.17 4.25
CA GLU A 57 1.26 7.03 3.20
C GLU A 57 0.86 5.99 2.15
N SER A 58 0.38 4.82 2.57
CA SER A 58 -0.12 3.78 1.66
C SER A 58 -1.35 4.23 0.87
N GLN A 59 -2.27 5.00 1.48
CA GLN A 59 -3.42 5.56 0.76
C GLN A 59 -2.96 6.57 -0.31
N ALA A 60 -2.07 7.50 0.07
CA ALA A 60 -1.54 8.48 -0.86
C ALA A 60 -0.79 7.80 -2.03
N SER A 61 -0.08 6.70 -1.76
CA SER A 61 0.59 5.89 -2.79
C SER A 61 -0.39 5.25 -3.78
N ALA A 62 -1.47 4.64 -3.29
CA ALA A 62 -2.51 4.06 -4.12
C ALA A 62 -3.19 5.13 -5.01
N ASP A 63 -3.46 6.31 -4.44
CA ASP A 63 -4.09 7.43 -5.14
C ASP A 63 -3.22 7.93 -6.32
N VAL A 64 -1.88 7.86 -6.22
CA VAL A 64 -0.97 8.29 -7.30
C VAL A 64 -1.23 7.55 -8.61
N ILE A 65 -1.57 6.26 -8.53
CA ILE A 65 -1.80 5.41 -9.70
C ILE A 65 -3.28 5.09 -9.92
N GLY A 66 -4.19 5.65 -9.11
CA GLY A 66 -5.61 5.36 -9.15
C GLY A 66 -5.97 3.93 -8.73
N ALA A 67 -5.15 3.29 -7.88
CA ALA A 67 -5.45 1.98 -7.31
C ALA A 67 -6.36 2.11 -6.07
N GLU A 68 -7.16 1.08 -5.80
CA GLU A 68 -7.91 0.98 -4.54
C GLU A 68 -7.05 0.29 -3.46
N LEU A 69 -7.04 0.87 -2.25
CA LEU A 69 -6.31 0.33 -1.10
C LEU A 69 -7.20 -0.57 -0.23
N PHE A 70 -6.75 -1.80 0.00
CA PHE A 70 -7.20 -2.68 1.07
C PHE A 70 -6.18 -2.67 2.22
N TRP A 71 -6.48 -1.91 3.27
CA TRP A 71 -5.67 -1.88 4.49
C TRP A 71 -6.19 -2.90 5.50
N LEU A 72 -5.47 -4.02 5.68
CA LEU A 72 -5.86 -5.04 6.67
C LEU A 72 -5.42 -4.67 8.09
N GLY A 73 -4.33 -3.90 8.22
CA GLY A 73 -3.90 -3.28 9.47
C GLY A 73 -3.59 -4.27 10.60
N ILE A 74 -3.03 -5.44 10.28
CA ILE A 74 -2.63 -6.42 11.30
C ILE A 74 -1.39 -5.88 12.07
N PRO A 75 -1.42 -5.85 13.42
CA PRO A 75 -0.30 -5.34 14.22
C PRO A 75 1.01 -6.13 14.12
#